data_AF-T1B1U7-F1
#
_entry.id   AF-T1B1U7-F1
#
_cell.length_a   1.000
_cell.length_b   1.000
_cell.length_c   1.000
_cell.angle_alpha   90.00
_cell.angle_beta   90.00
_cell.angle_gamma   90.00
#
_symmetry.space_group_name_H-M   'P 1'
#
loop_
_entity.id
_entity.type
_entity.pdbx_description
1 polymer ?
#
loop_
_entity_poly.entity_id
_entity_poly.type
_entity_poly.pdbx_seq_one_letter_code
_entity_poly.pdbx_strand_id
1 'polypeptide(L)'
;PFRLAGRDFVRNNALAIRKQLGPEIQSFIHLWHPLKDHTQVFLDYLPKQGPRVSVTRVSINGHLAGTFPGSAFHEALLRIWLGPHPPTHALKRRMLGH
;
A
#
# COMPACT_ATOMS: atom_id res chain seq x y z
N PRO A 1 -5.88 -4.08 14.74
CA PRO A 1 -4.63 -4.74 14.33
C PRO A 1 -4.60 -5.10 12.83
N PHE A 2 -3.64 -4.54 12.09
CA PHE A 2 -3.43 -4.58 10.63
C PHE A 2 -3.14 -5.98 10.01
N ARG A 3 -3.86 -7.04 10.44
CA ARG A 3 -3.88 -8.39 9.80
C ARG A 3 -4.48 -8.41 8.38
N LEU A 4 -4.65 -7.24 7.76
CA LEU A 4 -5.52 -7.00 6.61
C LEU A 4 -4.77 -6.87 5.28
N ALA A 5 -3.53 -6.36 5.27
CA ALA A 5 -2.80 -6.03 4.04
C ALA A 5 -2.78 -7.19 3.02
N GLY A 6 -2.41 -8.41 3.44
CA GLY A 6 -2.36 -9.56 2.54
C GLY A 6 -3.72 -9.94 1.93
N ARG A 7 -4.79 -9.96 2.74
CA ARG A 7 -6.15 -10.25 2.24
C ARG A 7 -6.68 -9.12 1.35
N ASP A 8 -6.32 -7.88 1.64
CA ASP A 8 -6.78 -6.73 0.87
C ASP A 8 -6.17 -6.67 -0.52
N PHE A 9 -4.88 -7.05 -0.65
CA PHE A 9 -4.27 -7.26 -1.97
C PHE A 9 -5.04 -8.31 -2.77
N VAL A 10 -5.39 -9.46 -2.17
CA VAL A 10 -6.14 -10.53 -2.84
C VAL A 10 -7.51 -10.06 -3.32
N ARG A 11 -8.25 -9.33 -2.49
CA ARG A 11 -9.62 -8.91 -2.81
C ARG A 11 -9.68 -7.78 -3.82
N ASN A 12 -8.67 -6.91 -3.87
CA ASN A 12 -8.72 -5.69 -4.68
C ASN A 12 -7.82 -5.71 -5.93
N ASN A 13 -6.97 -6.73 -6.09
CA ASN A 13 -6.05 -6.88 -7.23
C ASN A 13 -6.24 -8.21 -7.98
N ALA A 14 -6.16 -8.13 -9.32
CA ALA A 14 -6.21 -9.30 -10.19
C ALA A 14 -5.05 -10.27 -9.90
N LEU A 15 -5.25 -11.57 -10.18
CA LEU A 15 -4.24 -12.60 -9.96
C LEU A 15 -2.91 -12.30 -10.67
N ALA A 16 -2.96 -11.80 -11.91
CA ALA A 16 -1.77 -11.44 -12.67
C ALA A 16 -0.90 -10.38 -11.96
N ILE A 17 -1.54 -9.31 -11.47
CA ILE A 17 -0.86 -8.25 -10.71
C ILE A 17 -0.23 -8.80 -9.43
N ARG A 18 -0.95 -9.68 -8.71
CA ARG A 18 -0.43 -10.31 -7.49
C ARG A 18 0.75 -11.24 -7.75
N LYS A 19 0.77 -11.93 -8.89
CA LYS A 19 1.92 -12.75 -9.31
C LYS A 19 3.11 -11.88 -9.68
N GLN A 20 2.87 -10.80 -10.41
CA GLN A 20 3.92 -9.85 -10.81
C GLN A 20 4.58 -9.18 -9.60
N LEU A 21 3.78 -8.73 -8.63
CA LEU A 21 4.24 -7.97 -7.45
C LEU A 21 4.43 -8.85 -6.20
N GLY A 22 4.52 -10.17 -6.38
CA GLY A 22 4.57 -11.11 -5.26
C GLY A 22 5.66 -10.78 -4.23
N PRO A 23 6.92 -10.57 -4.64
CA PRO A 23 8.01 -10.19 -3.74
C PRO A 23 7.73 -8.88 -2.98
N GLU A 24 7.29 -7.83 -3.67
CA GLU A 24 7.01 -6.52 -3.07
C GLU A 24 5.85 -6.60 -2.08
N ILE A 25 4.77 -7.31 -2.43
CA ILE A 25 3.63 -7.53 -1.54
C ILE A 25 4.07 -8.29 -0.30
N GLN A 26 4.89 -9.33 -0.45
CA GLN A 26 5.40 -10.10 0.69
C GLN A 26 6.29 -9.25 1.60
N SER A 27 7.25 -8.52 1.03
CA SER A 27 8.10 -7.58 1.78
C SER A 27 7.28 -6.52 2.51
N PHE A 28 6.25 -5.95 1.87
CA PHE A 28 5.34 -5.01 2.50
C PHE A 28 4.58 -5.63 3.68
N ILE A 29 4.07 -6.86 3.53
CA ILE A 29 3.37 -7.56 4.60
C ILE A 29 4.30 -7.80 5.80
N HIS A 30 5.57 -8.11 5.55
CA HIS A 30 6.58 -8.34 6.60
C HIS A 30 7.01 -7.06 7.34
N LEU A 31 6.69 -5.86 6.85
CA LEU A 31 6.93 -4.62 7.60
C LEU A 31 6.06 -4.53 8.85
N TRP A 32 4.88 -5.16 8.83
CA TRP A 32 3.88 -4.98 9.86
C TRP A 32 4.18 -5.82 11.09
N HIS A 33 4.34 -5.12 12.20
CA HIS A 33 4.34 -5.67 13.54
C HIS A 33 3.05 -5.22 14.25
N PRO A 34 2.70 -5.78 15.43
CA PRO A 34 1.61 -5.23 16.22
C PRO A 34 1.81 -3.71 16.43
N LEU A 35 0.94 -2.92 15.83
CA LEU A 35 0.97 -1.47 15.97
C LEU A 35 0.37 -1.08 17.32
N LYS A 36 1.06 -0.22 18.06
CA LYS A 36 0.57 0.36 19.32
C LYS A 36 -0.37 1.53 19.01
N ASP A 37 -1.17 1.91 20.00
CA ASP A 37 -1.96 3.13 19.92
C ASP A 37 -1.04 4.32 19.61
N HIS A 38 -1.57 5.29 18.87
CA HIS A 38 -0.85 6.47 18.36
C HIS A 38 0.28 6.20 17.35
N THR A 39 0.48 4.96 16.88
CA THR A 39 1.41 4.69 15.78
C THR A 39 0.99 5.43 14.52
N GLN A 40 1.94 6.13 13.90
CA GLN A 40 1.75 6.80 12.62
C GLN A 40 2.41 6.00 11.51
N VAL A 41 1.67 5.79 10.41
CA VAL A 41 2.16 5.11 9.22
C VAL A 41 1.99 6.06 8.04
N PHE A 42 3.09 6.30 7.32
CA PHE A 42 3.11 7.10 6.09
C PHE A 42 3.39 6.17 4.91
N LEU A 43 2.63 6.38 3.82
CA LEU A 43 2.74 5.66 2.55
C LEU A 43 2.96 6.70 1.44
N ASP A 44 4.21 7.08 1.23
CA ASP A 44 4.57 8.21 0.38
C ASP A 44 4.88 7.74 -1.04
N TYR A 45 4.12 8.21 -2.03
CA TYR A 45 4.43 7.99 -3.44
C TYR A 45 5.27 9.13 -3.99
N LEU A 46 6.47 8.79 -4.43
CA LEU A 46 7.41 9.66 -5.12
C LEU A 46 7.32 9.35 -6.61
N PRO A 47 6.52 10.12 -7.39
CA PRO A 47 6.43 9.91 -8.83
C PRO A 47 7.78 10.17 -9.49
N LYS A 48 8.07 9.45 -10.58
CA LYS A 48 9.28 9.68 -11.35
C LYS A 48 9.39 11.13 -11.83
N GLN A 49 10.62 11.63 -11.85
CA GLN A 49 11.01 12.79 -12.64
C GLN A 49 12.16 12.37 -13.56
N GLY A 50 11.96 12.53 -14.87
CA GLY A 50 12.94 12.12 -15.89
C GLY A 50 13.18 10.59 -15.94
N PRO A 51 14.44 10.13 -16.06
CA PRO A 51 14.78 8.72 -16.28
C PRO A 51 14.66 7.82 -15.02
N ARG A 52 14.22 8.38 -13.89
CA ARG A 52 14.05 7.63 -12.64
C ARG A 52 12.80 6.76 -12.67
N VAL A 53 12.75 5.76 -11.81
CA VAL A 53 11.52 5.01 -11.51
C VAL A 53 10.77 5.69 -10.37
N SER A 54 9.43 5.63 -10.40
CA SER A 54 8.63 6.04 -9.24
C SER A 54 8.90 5.12 -8.05
N VAL A 55 8.64 5.59 -6.84
CA VAL A 55 8.92 4.84 -5.61
C VAL A 55 7.79 5.05 -4.61
N THR A 56 7.37 3.99 -3.92
CA THR A 56 6.57 4.10 -2.69
C THR A 56 7.47 3.88 -1.48
N ARG A 57 7.46 4.82 -0.53
CA ARG A 57 8.13 4.69 0.77
C ARG A 57 7.11 4.39 1.85
N VAL A 58 7.46 3.50 2.76
CA VAL A 58 6.66 3.18 3.95
C VAL A 58 7.45 3.62 5.16
N SER A 59 6.89 4.53 5.95
CA SER A 59 7.51 5.00 7.20
C SER A 59 6.60 4.72 8.38
N ILE A 60 7.17 4.24 9.49
CA ILE A 60 6.45 3.96 10.74
C ILE A 60 7.08 4.80 11.84
N ASN A 61 6.29 5.65 12.49
CA ASN A 61 6.75 6.61 13.52
C ASN A 61 7.95 7.45 13.05
N GLY A 62 7.92 7.91 11.81
CA GLY A 62 9.00 8.72 11.21
C GLY A 62 10.22 7.95 10.72
N HIS A 63 10.30 6.64 10.95
CA HIS A 63 11.41 5.81 10.46
C HIS A 63 11.04 5.10 9.15
N LEU A 64 11.91 5.18 8.15
CA LEU A 64 11.74 4.48 6.88
C LEU A 64 11.81 2.95 7.11
N ALA A 65 10.68 2.27 6.91
CA ALA A 65 10.55 0.82 7.09
C ALA A 65 10.72 0.05 5.77
N GLY A 66 10.38 0.65 4.63
CA GLY A 66 10.51 -0.01 3.34
C GLY A 66 10.42 0.93 2.15
N THR A 67 10.96 0.48 1.01
CA THR A 67 10.97 1.20 -0.26
C THR A 67 10.63 0.24 -1.40
N PHE A 68 9.64 0.61 -2.21
CA PHE A 68 9.07 -0.24 -3.27
C PHE A 68 9.11 0.50 -4.61
N PRO A 69 9.89 0.03 -5.59
CA PRO A 69 10.02 0.71 -6.87
C PRO A 69 8.81 0.46 -7.79
N GLY A 70 8.59 1.38 -8.72
CA GLY A 70 7.57 1.30 -9.76
C GLY A 70 6.20 1.84 -9.34
N SER A 71 5.43 2.29 -10.32
CA SER A 71 4.04 2.72 -10.10
C SER A 71 3.09 1.55 -9.87
N ALA A 72 3.39 0.36 -10.43
CA ALA A 72 2.54 -0.82 -10.31
C ALA A 72 2.29 -1.22 -8.86
N PHE A 73 3.32 -1.17 -8.00
CA PHE A 73 3.15 -1.43 -6.58
C PHE A 73 2.25 -0.38 -5.91
N HIS A 74 2.49 0.91 -6.20
CA HIS A 74 1.67 1.99 -5.66
C HIS A 74 0.19 1.85 -6.03
N GLU A 75 -0.10 1.56 -7.30
CA GLU A 75 -1.45 1.34 -7.78
C GLU A 75 -2.10 0.15 -7.09
N ALA A 76 -1.38 -0.98 -6.97
CA ALA A 76 -1.89 -2.17 -6.29
C ALA A 76 -2.18 -1.92 -4.79
N LEU A 77 -1.34 -1.12 -4.14
CA LEU A 77 -1.50 -0.67 -2.77
C LEU A 77 -2.74 0.23 -2.64
N LEU A 78 -2.88 1.24 -3.49
CA LEU A 78 -4.00 2.19 -3.44
C LEU A 78 -5.37 1.50 -3.65
N ARG A 79 -5.40 0.42 -4.43
CA ARG A 79 -6.61 -0.41 -4.61
C ARG A 79 -7.13 -1.02 -3.32
N ILE A 80 -6.32 -1.14 -2.26
CA ILE A 80 -6.83 -1.53 -0.94
C ILE A 80 -7.94 -0.57 -0.48
N TRP A 81 -7.77 0.74 -0.67
CA TRP A 81 -8.75 1.75 -0.26
C TRP A 81 -9.76 2.11 -1.34
N LEU A 82 -9.34 2.13 -2.61
CA LEU A 82 -10.18 2.61 -3.71
C LEU A 82 -10.84 1.48 -4.52
N GLY A 83 -10.46 0.23 -4.25
CA GLY A 83 -10.97 -0.96 -4.93
C GLY A 83 -12.42 -1.32 -4.58
N PRO A 84 -12.89 -2.49 -5.04
CA PRO A 84 -14.25 -2.99 -4.79
C PRO A 84 -14.49 -3.40 -3.33
N HIS A 85 -13.46 -3.79 -2.59
CA HIS A 85 -13.54 -4.25 -1.19
C HIS A 85 -12.69 -3.36 -0.28
N PRO A 86 -13.06 -2.09 -0.08
CA PRO A 86 -12.33 -1.17 0.78
C PRO A 86 -12.54 -1.52 2.26
N PRO A 87 -11.62 -1.11 3.17
CA PRO A 87 -11.83 -1.24 4.61
C PRO A 87 -13.16 -0.63 5.09
N THR A 88 -13.50 0.55 4.57
CA THR A 88 -14.83 1.15 4.72
C THR A 88 -15.21 1.93 3.46
N HIS A 89 -16.50 1.89 3.08
CA HIS A 89 -17.01 2.67 1.95
C HIS A 89 -16.96 4.18 2.21
N ALA A 90 -17.11 4.61 3.46
CA ALA A 90 -17.03 6.02 3.85
C ALA A 90 -15.62 6.59 3.61
N LEU A 91 -14.57 5.83 3.98
CA LEU A 91 -13.19 6.24 3.71
C LEU A 91 -12.92 6.38 2.21
N LYS A 92 -13.36 5.39 1.41
CA LYS A 92 -13.24 5.46 -0.05
C LYS A 92 -13.86 6.73 -0.63
N ARG A 93 -15.10 7.07 -0.24
CA ARG A 93 -15.78 8.29 -0.72
C ARG A 93 -15.00 9.56 -0.39
N ARG A 94 -14.55 9.69 0.87
CA ARG A 94 -13.76 10.85 1.31
C ARG A 94 -12.44 10.99 0.54
N MET A 95 -11.77 9.88 0.24
CA MET A 95 -10.54 9.90 -0.57
C MET A 95 -10.80 10.29 -2.04
N LEU A 96 -12.02 10.08 -2.55
CA LEU A 96 -12.44 10.47 -3.89
C LEU A 96 -13.06 11.89 -3.94
N GLY A 97 -13.20 12.57 -2.80
CA GLY A 97 -13.78 13.92 -2.73
C GLY A 97 -15.32 13.96 -2.75
N HIS A 98 -15.97 12.85 -2.39
CA HIS A 98 -17.43 12.76 -2.24
C HIS A 98 -17.87 12.67 -0.77
#